data_AF-A0A7J5C188-F1
#
_entry.id   AF-A0A7J5C188-F1
#
_cell.length_a   1.000
_cell.length_b   1.000
_cell.length_c   1.000
_cell.angle_alpha   90.00
_cell.angle_beta   90.00
_cell.angle_gamma   90.00
#
_symmetry.space_group_name_H-M   'P 1'
#
loop_
_entity.id
_entity.type
_entity.pdbx_description
1 polymer ?
#
loop_
_entity_poly.entity_id
_entity_poly.type
_entity_poly.pdbx_seq_one_letter_code
_entity_poly.pdbx_strand_id
1 'polypeptide(L)'
;MASVRTGVLVAILTGALVFAGWGMTSLAIDRDVVPEEGTATLVGPAMLVATMVVAGIGAARESARARATRHVSWAGSAGWAVVAWFAFSLTALAGATLGGLPVEAGTPVGFALRHATDAFALVVVLAVFGCVAGAAVLARSGTDTSDRT
;
A
#
# COMPACT_ATOMS: atom_id res chain seq x y z
N MET A 1 -10.16 -17.98 -10.82
CA MET A 1 -9.00 -18.42 -10.01
C MET A 1 -7.68 -17.68 -10.33
N ALA A 2 -7.33 -17.43 -11.60
CA ALA A 2 -6.07 -16.71 -11.95
C ALA A 2 -5.96 -15.29 -11.36
N SER A 3 -7.07 -14.54 -11.28
CA SER A 3 -7.12 -13.20 -10.69
C SER A 3 -6.75 -13.19 -9.19
N VAL A 4 -7.23 -14.18 -8.42
CA VAL A 4 -6.96 -14.28 -6.98
C VAL A 4 -5.49 -14.59 -6.71
N ARG A 5 -4.89 -15.54 -7.46
CA ARG A 5 -3.46 -15.87 -7.31
C ARG A 5 -2.56 -14.67 -7.61
N THR A 6 -2.93 -13.88 -8.64
CA THR A 6 -2.21 -12.65 -9.00
C THR A 6 -2.33 -11.62 -7.87
N GLY A 7 -3.53 -11.41 -7.33
CA GLY A 7 -3.77 -10.48 -6.22
C GLY A 7 -2.98 -10.85 -4.96
N VAL A 8 -2.96 -12.14 -4.57
CA VAL A 8 -2.19 -12.62 -3.41
C VAL A 8 -0.69 -12.42 -3.60
N LEU A 9 -0.15 -12.79 -4.76
CA LEU A 9 1.28 -12.64 -5.03
C LEU A 9 1.68 -11.16 -5.02
N VAL A 10 0.86 -10.28 -5.60
CA VAL A 10 1.10 -8.84 -5.59
C VAL A 10 1.00 -8.27 -4.18
N ALA A 11 0.05 -8.71 -3.36
CA ALA A 11 -0.04 -8.31 -1.96
C ALA A 11 1.24 -8.68 -1.19
N ILE A 12 1.76 -9.90 -1.38
CA ILE A 12 3.02 -10.36 -0.75
C ILE A 12 4.21 -9.51 -1.21
N LEU A 13 4.35 -9.29 -2.52
CA LEU A 13 5.42 -8.46 -3.07
C LEU A 13 5.33 -7.01 -2.58
N THR A 14 4.12 -6.46 -2.51
CA THR A 14 3.90 -5.11 -1.96
C THR A 14 4.33 -5.08 -0.50
N GLY A 15 3.92 -6.07 0.30
CA GLY A 15 4.32 -6.16 1.71
C GLY A 15 5.85 -6.22 1.87
N ALA A 16 6.54 -7.04 1.08
CA ALA A 16 8.00 -7.12 1.10
C ALA A 16 8.67 -5.80 0.71
N LEU A 17 8.15 -5.14 -0.34
CA LEU A 17 8.70 -3.88 -0.83
C LEU A 17 8.48 -2.73 0.16
N VAL A 18 7.29 -2.67 0.78
CA VAL A 18 6.99 -1.70 1.82
C VAL A 18 7.87 -1.94 3.04
N PHE A 19 7.99 -3.18 3.51
CA PHE A 19 8.84 -3.52 4.65
C PHE A 19 10.32 -3.16 4.40
N ALA A 20 10.85 -3.51 3.23
CA ALA A 20 12.22 -3.17 2.85
C ALA A 20 12.41 -1.65 2.71
N GLY A 21 11.48 -0.97 2.04
CA GLY A 21 11.54 0.48 1.85
C GLY A 21 11.44 1.25 3.17
N TRP A 22 10.61 0.78 4.09
CA TRP A 22 10.52 1.28 5.46
C TRP A 22 11.83 1.09 6.22
N GLY A 23 12.47 -0.09 6.14
CA GLY A 23 13.80 -0.31 6.72
C GLY A 23 14.87 0.63 6.16
N MET A 24 14.91 0.81 4.84
CA MET A 24 15.84 1.73 4.18
C MET A 24 15.57 3.20 4.54
N THR A 25 14.30 3.59 4.63
CA THR A 25 13.91 4.95 5.03
C THR A 25 14.32 5.19 6.47
N SER A 26 14.04 4.23 7.37
CA SER A 26 14.39 4.29 8.78
C SER A 26 15.89 4.51 9.00
N LEU A 27 16.73 3.76 8.27
CA LEU A 27 18.18 3.95 8.25
C LEU A 27 18.60 5.32 7.72
N ALA A 28 17.91 5.85 6.70
CA ALA A 28 18.27 7.10 6.06
C ALA A 28 17.92 8.35 6.88
N ILE A 29 16.83 8.31 7.65
CA ILE A 29 16.35 9.47 8.44
C ILE A 29 16.55 9.29 9.95
N ASP A 30 17.19 8.19 10.37
CA ASP A 30 17.42 7.82 11.78
C ASP A 30 16.12 7.88 12.62
N ARG A 31 15.05 7.31 12.06
CA ARG A 31 13.75 7.20 12.73
C ARG A 31 13.17 5.82 12.54
N ASP A 32 12.66 5.27 13.62
CA ASP A 32 11.90 4.04 13.56
C ASP A 32 10.54 4.25 12.88
N VAL A 33 10.10 3.25 12.10
CA VAL A 33 8.80 3.22 11.41
C VAL A 33 7.63 3.19 12.40
N VAL A 34 7.89 2.68 13.60
CA VAL A 34 6.95 2.64 14.72
C VAL A 34 7.75 2.93 15.98
N PRO A 35 7.68 4.14 16.53
CA PRO A 35 7.30 4.27 17.93
C PRO A 35 6.85 5.70 18.33
N GLU A 36 5.59 5.87 18.71
CA GLU A 36 5.23 6.98 19.60
C GLU A 36 4.62 6.39 20.88
N GLU A 37 5.15 6.75 22.05
CA GLU A 37 4.53 6.42 23.34
C GLU A 37 3.05 6.84 23.29
N GLY A 38 2.15 5.91 23.60
CA GLY A 38 0.70 6.13 23.50
C GLY A 38 0.03 5.64 22.21
N THR A 39 0.76 5.05 21.25
CA THR A 39 0.16 4.33 20.11
C THR A 39 0.03 2.83 20.39
N ALA A 40 -1.01 2.19 19.84
CA ALA A 40 -1.22 0.75 20.03
C ALA A 40 -0.05 -0.08 19.43
N THR A 41 0.46 -1.08 20.14
CA THR A 41 1.62 -1.90 19.69
C THR A 41 1.47 -2.51 18.29
N LEU A 42 0.24 -2.69 17.81
CA LEU A 42 -0.06 -3.29 16.51
C LEU A 42 -0.28 -2.29 15.36
N VAL A 43 -0.06 -0.97 15.53
CA VAL A 43 -0.30 0.03 14.46
C VAL A 43 0.51 -0.28 13.20
N GLY A 44 1.83 -0.45 13.30
CA GLY A 44 2.69 -0.70 12.14
C GLY A 44 2.34 -1.98 11.37
N PRO A 45 2.19 -3.13 12.04
CA PRO A 45 1.69 -4.35 11.40
C PRO A 45 0.32 -4.17 10.74
N ALA A 46 -0.62 -3.47 11.40
CA ALA A 46 -1.95 -3.20 10.85
C ALA A 46 -1.89 -2.31 9.59
N MET A 47 -1.04 -1.28 9.58
CA MET A 47 -0.80 -0.42 8.43
C MET A 47 -0.27 -1.20 7.23
N LEU A 48 0.68 -2.11 7.48
CA LEU A 48 1.24 -2.98 6.44
C LEU A 48 0.15 -3.88 5.85
N VAL A 49 -0.65 -4.54 6.69
CA VAL A 49 -1.74 -5.40 6.25
C VAL A 49 -2.79 -4.62 5.45
N ALA A 50 -3.19 -3.44 5.92
CA ALA A 50 -4.14 -2.58 5.21
C ALA A 50 -3.63 -2.23 3.81
N THR A 51 -2.36 -1.85 3.71
CA THR A 51 -1.68 -1.55 2.44
C THR A 51 -1.65 -2.75 1.50
N MET A 52 -1.29 -3.94 2.02
CA MET A 52 -1.24 -5.18 1.24
C MET A 52 -2.62 -5.58 0.70
N VAL A 53 -3.68 -5.44 1.50
CA VAL A 53 -5.05 -5.73 1.08
C VAL A 53 -5.46 -4.79 -0.07
N VAL A 54 -5.21 -3.49 0.08
CA VAL A 54 -5.53 -2.51 -0.98
C VAL A 54 -4.76 -2.83 -2.27
N ALA A 55 -3.46 -3.11 -2.17
CA ALA A 55 -2.64 -3.47 -3.32
C ALA A 55 -3.12 -4.76 -4.00
N GLY A 56 -3.45 -5.80 -3.23
CA GLY A 56 -3.97 -7.06 -3.75
C GLY A 56 -5.29 -6.90 -4.50
N ILE A 57 -6.23 -6.12 -3.95
CA ILE A 57 -7.51 -5.80 -4.60
C ILE A 57 -7.27 -5.00 -5.88
N GLY A 58 -6.43 -3.97 -5.81
CA GLY A 58 -6.11 -3.13 -6.95
C GLY A 58 -5.46 -3.91 -8.08
N ALA A 59 -4.50 -4.76 -7.76
CA ALA A 59 -3.84 -5.63 -8.71
C ALA A 59 -4.82 -6.62 -9.37
N ALA A 60 -5.71 -7.25 -8.59
CA ALA A 60 -6.72 -8.15 -9.13
C ALA A 60 -7.67 -7.45 -10.10
N ARG A 61 -8.14 -6.25 -9.75
CA ARG A 61 -9.04 -5.43 -10.58
C ARG A 61 -8.36 -4.92 -11.84
N GLU A 62 -7.20 -4.28 -11.73
CA GLU A 62 -6.49 -3.72 -12.88
C GLU A 62 -5.94 -4.81 -13.80
N SER A 63 -5.51 -5.96 -13.27
CA SER A 63 -5.13 -7.12 -14.10
C SER A 63 -6.32 -7.69 -14.87
N ALA A 64 -7.50 -7.74 -14.26
CA ALA A 64 -8.72 -8.18 -14.96
C ALA A 64 -9.11 -7.18 -16.06
N ARG A 65 -9.04 -5.88 -15.77
CA ARG A 65 -9.33 -4.82 -16.74
C ARG A 65 -8.34 -4.84 -17.91
N ALA A 66 -7.04 -4.93 -17.62
CA ALA A 66 -5.99 -4.95 -18.63
C ALA A 66 -6.09 -6.17 -19.57
N ARG A 67 -6.49 -7.33 -19.06
CA ARG A 67 -6.81 -8.50 -19.90
C ARG A 67 -7.99 -8.27 -20.82
N ALA A 68 -9.06 -7.64 -20.32
CA ALA A 68 -10.27 -7.41 -21.09
C ALA A 68 -10.10 -6.34 -22.17
N THR A 69 -9.35 -5.26 -21.89
CA THR A 69 -9.23 -4.11 -22.78
C THR A 69 -7.90 -4.03 -23.55
N ARG A 70 -6.95 -4.95 -23.29
CA ARG A 70 -5.53 -4.88 -23.71
C ARG A 70 -4.84 -3.55 -23.38
N HIS A 71 -5.37 -2.78 -22.42
CA HIS A 71 -4.86 -1.46 -22.05
C HIS A 71 -4.53 -1.37 -20.56
N VAL A 72 -3.40 -0.73 -20.22
CA VAL A 72 -2.97 -0.50 -18.84
C VAL A 72 -3.41 0.89 -18.37
N SER A 73 -4.24 0.95 -17.33
CA SER A 73 -4.65 2.21 -16.74
C SER A 73 -3.64 2.70 -15.69
N TRP A 74 -2.76 3.61 -16.10
CA TRP A 74 -1.83 4.29 -15.17
C TRP A 74 -2.59 5.11 -14.12
N ALA A 75 -3.64 5.82 -14.55
CA ALA A 75 -4.52 6.56 -13.65
C ALA A 75 -5.25 5.64 -12.66
N GLY A 76 -5.66 4.45 -13.10
CA GLY A 76 -6.25 3.43 -12.22
C GLY A 76 -5.27 2.95 -11.16
N SER A 77 -4.04 2.65 -11.56
CA SER A 77 -2.96 2.24 -10.65
C SER A 77 -2.61 3.36 -9.64
N ALA A 78 -2.55 4.61 -10.10
CA ALA A 78 -2.37 5.77 -9.24
C ALA A 78 -3.54 5.95 -8.25
N GLY A 79 -4.77 5.70 -8.70
CA GLY A 79 -5.95 5.69 -7.83
C GLY A 79 -5.82 4.69 -6.68
N TRP A 80 -5.31 3.49 -6.94
CA TRP A 80 -5.06 2.49 -5.89
C TRP A 80 -3.95 2.91 -4.92
N ALA A 81 -2.91 3.58 -5.40
CA ALA A 81 -1.87 4.14 -4.54
C ALA A 81 -2.44 5.22 -3.59
N VAL A 82 -3.34 6.07 -4.07
CA VAL A 82 -4.06 7.05 -3.24
C VAL A 82 -4.96 6.36 -2.21
N VAL A 83 -5.67 5.29 -2.60
CA VAL A 83 -6.48 4.51 -1.64
C VAL A 83 -5.61 3.88 -0.56
N ALA A 84 -4.44 3.34 -0.92
CA ALA A 84 -3.52 2.74 0.05
C ALA A 84 -2.94 3.79 1.00
N TRP A 85 -2.62 4.97 0.48
CA TRP A 85 -2.20 6.11 1.29
C TRP A 85 -3.27 6.54 2.30
N PHE A 86 -4.54 6.59 1.90
CA PHE A 86 -5.66 6.83 2.82
C PHE A 86 -5.80 5.69 3.84
N ALA A 87 -5.72 4.43 3.42
CA ALA A 87 -5.82 3.28 4.32
C ALA A 87 -4.69 3.29 5.37
N PHE A 88 -3.47 3.62 4.95
CA PHE A 88 -2.32 3.82 5.84
C PHE A 88 -2.59 4.91 6.89
N SER A 89 -3.02 6.08 6.44
CA SER A 89 -3.30 7.24 7.30
C SER A 89 -4.46 7.01 8.26
N LEU A 90 -5.52 6.33 7.82
CA LEU A 90 -6.65 5.94 8.67
C LEU A 90 -6.26 4.88 9.71
N THR A 91 -5.35 3.96 9.35
CA THR A 91 -4.84 2.98 10.32
C THR A 91 -3.98 3.66 11.37
N ALA A 92 -3.20 4.69 10.99
CA ALA A 92 -2.50 5.57 11.92
C ALA A 92 -3.47 6.24 12.91
N LEU A 93 -4.52 6.84 12.37
CA LEU A 93 -5.56 7.50 13.17
C LEU A 93 -6.21 6.54 14.17
N ALA A 94 -6.62 5.36 13.71
CA ALA A 94 -7.25 4.34 14.55
C ALA A 94 -6.28 3.83 15.62
N GLY A 95 -5.01 3.65 15.26
CA GLY A 95 -3.97 3.25 16.20
C GLY A 95 -3.70 4.28 17.30
N ALA A 96 -3.72 5.56 16.94
CA ALA A 96 -3.61 6.68 17.87
C ALA A 96 -4.82 6.80 18.81
N THR A 97 -6.04 6.64 18.28
CA THR A 97 -7.27 6.72 19.09
C THR A 97 -7.40 5.55 20.06
N LEU A 98 -7.03 4.33 19.62
CA LEU A 98 -7.08 3.13 20.46
C LEU A 98 -5.94 3.06 21.47
N GLY A 99 -4.78 3.67 21.16
CA GLY A 99 -3.63 3.72 22.06
C GLY A 99 -3.77 4.72 23.22
N GLY A 100 -4.77 5.61 23.17
CA GLY A 100 -5.07 6.54 24.25
C GLY A 100 -4.18 7.79 24.27
N LEU A 101 -3.65 8.22 23.11
CA LEU A 101 -2.90 9.48 23.00
C LEU A 101 -3.72 10.65 23.57
N PRO A 102 -3.17 11.44 24.53
CA PRO A 102 -3.87 12.57 25.10
C PRO A 102 -4.15 13.64 24.03
N VAL A 103 -5.37 14.18 24.05
CA VAL A 103 -5.89 15.14 23.05
C VAL A 103 -5.19 16.52 23.11
N GLU A 104 -4.38 16.75 24.14
CA GLU A 104 -3.68 18.03 24.36
C GLU A 104 -2.20 17.94 24.00
N ALA A 105 -1.92 18.17 22.71
CA ALA A 105 -0.69 18.70 22.08
C ALA A 105 -0.62 18.34 20.59
N GLY A 106 -1.44 17.39 20.13
CA GLY A 106 -1.60 17.03 18.73
C GLY A 106 -2.80 16.11 18.59
N THR A 107 -3.86 16.57 17.94
CA THR A 107 -5.08 15.77 17.77
C THR A 107 -4.76 14.44 17.07
N PRO A 108 -5.54 13.35 17.27
CA PRO A 108 -5.38 12.12 16.48
C PRO A 108 -5.36 12.39 14.96
N VAL A 109 -6.06 13.43 14.54
CA VAL A 109 -6.04 13.97 13.17
C VAL A 109 -4.67 14.54 12.80
N GLY A 110 -4.01 15.30 13.69
CA GLY A 110 -2.64 15.77 13.50
C GLY A 110 -1.62 14.64 13.39
N PHE A 111 -1.77 13.58 14.19
CA PHE A 111 -0.95 12.36 14.08
C PHE A 111 -1.12 11.69 12.70
N ALA A 112 -2.38 11.55 12.25
CA ALA A 112 -2.69 10.98 10.95
C ALA A 112 -2.17 11.83 9.78
N LEU A 113 -2.26 13.16 9.88
CA LEU A 113 -1.73 14.09 8.88
C LEU A 113 -0.20 14.01 8.79
N ARG A 114 0.50 13.94 9.93
CA ARG A 114 1.96 13.75 9.95
C ARG A 114 2.34 12.47 9.22
N HIS A 115 1.69 11.36 9.54
CA HIS A 115 1.91 10.08 8.89
C HIS A 115 1.53 10.09 7.42
N ALA A 116 0.51 10.86 7.01
CA ALA A 116 0.14 11.03 5.61
C ALA A 116 1.24 11.74 4.80
N THR A 117 2.04 12.61 5.44
CA THR A 117 3.10 13.38 4.77
C THR A 117 4.51 12.85 4.97
N ASP A 118 4.68 11.75 5.71
CA ASP A 118 6.01 11.21 6.01
C ASP A 118 6.59 10.39 4.83
N ALA A 119 7.92 10.25 4.81
CA ALA A 119 8.66 9.45 3.85
C ALA A 119 8.16 8.00 3.80
N PHE A 120 7.67 7.44 4.92
CA PHE A 120 7.06 6.12 4.97
C PHE A 120 5.76 6.02 4.14
N ALA A 121 4.98 7.11 4.05
CA ALA A 121 3.78 7.17 3.22
C ALA A 121 4.13 7.19 1.74
N LEU A 122 5.22 7.86 1.39
CA LEU A 122 5.74 7.87 0.02
C LEU A 122 6.17 6.46 -0.42
N VAL A 123 6.84 5.69 0.45
CA VAL A 123 7.16 4.28 0.20
C VAL A 123 5.90 3.48 -0.10
N VAL A 124 4.84 3.65 0.69
CA VAL A 124 3.55 2.97 0.47
C VAL A 124 2.97 3.32 -0.90
N VAL A 125 2.91 4.61 -1.24
CA VAL A 125 2.37 5.08 -2.53
C VAL A 125 3.15 4.48 -3.70
N LEU A 126 4.48 4.56 -3.67
CA LEU A 126 5.35 4.06 -4.74
C LEU A 126 5.27 2.54 -4.87
N ALA A 127 5.28 1.82 -3.75
CA ALA A 127 5.20 0.37 -3.73
C ALA A 127 3.87 -0.11 -4.32
N VAL A 128 2.76 0.44 -3.86
CA VAL A 128 1.42 0.06 -4.34
C VAL A 128 1.26 0.41 -5.82
N PHE A 129 1.68 1.61 -6.23
CA PHE A 129 1.62 2.00 -7.64
C PHE A 129 2.41 1.04 -8.52
N GLY A 130 3.69 0.78 -8.19
CA GLY A 130 4.56 -0.10 -8.96
C GLY A 130 4.04 -1.52 -9.04
N CYS A 131 3.54 -2.06 -7.92
CA CYS A 131 2.99 -3.41 -7.84
C CYS A 131 1.68 -3.56 -8.63
N VAL A 132 0.75 -2.61 -8.51
CA VAL A 132 -0.53 -2.66 -9.24
C VAL A 132 -0.32 -2.44 -10.74
N ALA A 133 0.49 -1.46 -11.12
CA ALA A 133 0.81 -1.20 -12.53
C ALA A 133 1.57 -2.38 -13.15
N GLY A 134 2.56 -2.94 -12.44
CA GLY A 134 3.31 -4.11 -12.87
C GLY A 134 2.41 -5.33 -13.10
N ALA A 135 1.46 -5.57 -12.19
CA ALA A 135 0.47 -6.64 -12.35
C ALA A 135 -0.40 -6.45 -13.61
N ALA A 136 -0.88 -5.22 -13.86
CA ALA A 136 -1.66 -4.90 -15.04
C ALA A 136 -0.86 -5.07 -16.35
N VAL A 137 0.42 -4.66 -16.35
CA VAL A 137 1.34 -4.84 -17.49
C VAL A 137 1.56 -6.32 -17.80
N LEU A 138 1.83 -7.13 -16.79
CA LEU A 138 2.04 -8.58 -16.94
C LEU A 138 0.76 -9.29 -17.42
N ALA A 139 -0.39 -8.87 -16.89
CA ALA A 139 -1.68 -9.43 -17.26
C ALA A 139 -2.03 -9.12 -18.73
N ARG A 140 -1.64 -7.94 -19.24
CA ARG A 140 -1.71 -7.58 -20.66
C ARG A 140 -0.80 -8.46 -21.52
N SER A 141 0.46 -8.68 -21.14
CA SER A 141 1.40 -9.42 -21.98
C SER A 141 1.09 -10.91 -22.07
N GLY A 142 0.46 -11.50 -21.04
CA GLY A 142 0.07 -12.91 -21.04
C GLY A 142 -1.02 -13.29 -22.05
N THR A 143 -1.77 -12.32 -22.60
CA THR A 143 -2.77 -12.60 -23.65
C THR A 143 -2.15 -12.72 -25.03
N ASP A 144 -1.01 -12.07 -25.30
CA ASP A 144 -0.38 -12.09 -26.64
C ASP A 144 0.27 -13.43 -26.98
N THR A 145 0.63 -14.24 -25.98
CA THR A 145 1.18 -15.59 -26.18
C THR A 145 0.13 -16.65 -26.48
N SER A 146 -1.13 -16.42 -26.09
CA SER A 146 -2.24 -17.38 -26.30
C SER A 146 -2.80 -17.36 -27.73
N ASP A 147 -2.61 -16.27 -28.48
CA ASP A 147 -3.08 -16.13 -29.87
C ASP A 147 -2.09 -16.71 -30.91
N ARG A 148 -0.94 -17.26 -30.46
CA ARG A 148 0.12 -17.79 -31.33
C ARG A 148 0.24 -19.32 -31.32
N THR A 149 -0.69 -20.02 -30.68
CA THR A 149 -0.79 -21.49 -30.64
C THR A 149 -2.16 -21.92 -31.09
#